data_AF-A0A3B9MB11-F1
#
_entry.id   AF-A0A3B9MB11-F1
#
_cell.length_a   1.000
_cell.length_b   1.000
_cell.length_c   1.000
_cell.angle_alpha   90.00
_cell.angle_beta   90.00
_cell.angle_gamma   90.00
#
_symmetry.space_group_name_H-M   'P 1'
#
loop_
_entity.id
_entity.type
_entity.pdbx_description
1 polymer ?
#
loop_
_entity_poly.entity_id
_entity_poly.type
_entity_poly.pdbx_seq_one_letter_code
_entity_poly.pdbx_strand_id
1 'polypeptide(L)'
;MVAAPVDQVRTLYRTLLVFAAVSLFILVAGLVEFAYFEPPGQHTGLKATIVGVYQYDPDHKTTAGPDRNSFPRTFQFAAVVDWSSLPKNVVVDARWYDGFGNVVGSVGPGTPDQLAGQTIVPVKVPPGFSHNLPGHYVFVVERYEGGAPVEVIGRRVVLVER
;
A
#
# COMPACT_ATOMS: atom_id res chain seq x y z
N MET A 1 14.33 41.71 56.02
CA MET A 1 13.27 40.70 55.75
C MET A 1 13.57 40.08 54.40
N VAL A 2 14.12 38.87 54.36
CA VAL A 2 14.36 38.16 53.09
C VAL A 2 13.25 37.12 52.96
N ALA A 3 12.19 37.50 52.26
CA ALA A 3 11.05 36.64 51.98
C ALA A 3 11.35 35.80 50.71
N ALA A 4 11.64 34.52 50.95
CA ALA A 4 11.47 33.33 50.09
C ALA A 4 11.95 33.34 48.61
N PRO A 5 13.16 32.85 48.33
CA PRO A 5 13.56 32.29 47.03
C PRO A 5 12.96 30.89 46.76
N VAL A 6 12.29 30.29 47.75
CA VAL A 6 11.84 28.88 47.75
C VAL A 6 10.61 28.66 46.85
N ASP A 7 9.75 29.66 46.65
CA ASP A 7 8.52 29.50 45.87
C ASP A 7 8.73 29.58 44.36
N GLN A 8 9.73 30.34 43.89
CA GLN A 8 9.95 30.50 42.46
C GLN A 8 10.53 29.23 41.82
N VAL A 9 11.46 28.56 42.50
CA VAL A 9 12.02 27.27 42.06
C VAL A 9 10.95 26.17 42.08
N ARG A 10 10.11 26.13 43.14
CA ARG A 10 9.00 25.18 43.25
C ARG A 10 7.94 25.40 42.16
N THR A 11 7.63 26.65 41.86
CA THR A 11 6.70 27.01 40.78
C THR A 11 7.26 26.61 39.43
N LEU A 12 8.51 26.94 39.14
CA LEU A 12 9.18 26.54 37.90
C LEU A 12 9.20 25.02 37.73
N TYR A 13 9.57 24.28 38.77
CA TYR A 13 9.57 22.81 38.76
C TYR A 13 8.19 22.23 38.47
N ARG A 14 7.13 22.73 39.13
CA ARG A 14 5.74 22.30 38.88
C ARG A 14 5.30 22.61 37.46
N THR A 15 5.62 23.79 36.95
CA THR A 15 5.30 24.19 35.58
C THR A 15 6.00 23.28 34.57
N LEU A 16 7.29 22.98 34.75
CA LEU A 16 8.01 22.02 33.91
C LEU A 16 7.41 20.62 33.98
N LEU A 17 7.00 20.18 35.17
CA LEU A 17 6.37 18.87 35.38
C LEU A 17 5.01 18.79 34.66
N VAL A 18 4.20 19.84 34.72
CA VAL A 18 2.93 19.93 33.97
C VAL A 18 3.19 19.88 32.47
N PHE A 19 4.15 20.65 31.96
CA PHE A 19 4.50 20.59 30.53
C PHE A 19 4.98 19.19 30.13
N ALA A 20 5.84 18.56 30.92
CA ALA A 20 6.29 17.19 30.67
C ALA A 20 5.12 16.19 30.66
N ALA A 21 4.18 16.32 31.60
CA ALA A 21 2.99 15.48 31.67
C ALA A 21 2.07 15.68 30.46
N VAL A 22 1.84 16.92 30.04
CA VAL A 22 1.05 17.25 28.83
C VAL A 22 1.74 16.71 27.58
N SER A 23 3.05 16.91 27.43
CA SER A 23 3.81 16.36 26.31
C SER A 23 3.75 14.83 26.26
N LEU A 24 3.84 14.15 27.41
CA LEU A 24 3.69 12.70 27.48
C LEU A 24 2.28 12.27 27.10
N PHE A 25 1.25 13.00 27.53
CA PHE A 25 -0.13 12.71 27.16
C PHE A 25 -0.35 12.83 25.65
N ILE A 26 0.16 13.90 25.03
CA ILE A 26 0.12 14.10 23.57
C ILE A 26 0.88 12.98 22.85
N LEU A 27 2.06 12.60 23.33
CA LEU A 27 2.84 11.51 22.75
C LEU A 27 2.07 10.18 22.81
N VAL A 28 1.48 9.85 23.95
CA VAL A 28 0.70 8.61 24.12
C VAL A 28 -0.54 8.64 23.22
N ALA A 29 -1.27 9.76 23.16
CA ALA A 29 -2.41 9.91 22.25
C ALA A 29 -1.99 9.69 20.79
N GLY A 30 -0.88 10.31 20.36
CA GLY A 30 -0.34 10.12 19.02
C GLY A 30 0.08 8.68 18.73
N LEU A 31 0.67 7.97 19.70
CA LEU A 31 1.01 6.56 19.54
C LEU A 31 -0.22 5.66 19.43
N VAL A 32 -1.28 5.96 20.17
CA VAL A 32 -2.56 5.23 20.09
C VAL A 32 -3.23 5.46 18.74
N GLU A 33 -3.26 6.71 18.25
CA GLU A 33 -3.77 7.02 16.92
C GLU A 33 -2.96 6.32 15.83
N PHE A 34 -1.63 6.37 15.93
CA PHE A 34 -0.74 5.68 15.00
C PHE A 34 -1.03 4.17 14.96
N ALA A 35 -1.10 3.50 16.11
CA ALA A 35 -1.38 2.07 16.17
C ALA A 35 -2.79 1.70 15.67
N TYR A 36 -3.75 2.61 15.76
CA TYR A 36 -5.12 2.40 15.27
C TYR A 36 -5.21 2.51 13.74
N PHE A 37 -4.52 3.47 13.13
CA PHE A 37 -4.56 3.71 11.68
C PHE A 37 -3.49 2.95 10.90
N GLU A 38 -2.38 2.58 11.54
CA GLU A 38 -1.33 1.73 11.00
C GLU A 38 -1.23 0.43 11.83
N PRO A 39 -2.20 -0.49 11.66
CA PRO A 39 -2.13 -1.76 12.36
C PRO A 39 -0.81 -2.47 12.04
N PRO A 40 -0.21 -3.16 13.02
CA PRO A 40 1.06 -3.83 12.82
C PRO A 40 0.95 -4.84 11.67
N GLY A 41 1.98 -4.85 10.81
CA GLY A 41 2.08 -5.80 9.72
C GLY A 41 1.95 -7.24 10.24
N GLN A 42 1.08 -8.02 9.62
CA GLN A 42 0.88 -9.42 9.92
C GLN A 42 1.70 -10.28 8.97
N HIS A 43 2.10 -11.46 9.46
CA HIS A 43 2.79 -12.47 8.67
C HIS A 43 2.05 -13.80 8.82
N THR A 44 0.96 -13.93 8.06
CA THR A 44 0.17 -15.17 8.03
C THR A 44 0.84 -16.24 7.16
N GLY A 45 1.78 -15.83 6.30
CA GLY A 45 2.43 -16.72 5.33
C GLY A 45 1.55 -17.03 4.12
N LEU A 46 0.40 -16.35 4.01
CA LEU A 46 -0.47 -16.41 2.84
C LEU A 46 0.28 -15.90 1.60
N LYS A 47 0.09 -16.58 0.47
CA LYS A 47 0.69 -16.20 -0.80
C LYS A 47 -0.36 -16.12 -1.89
N ALA A 48 -0.45 -14.96 -2.54
CA ALA A 48 -1.24 -14.81 -3.75
C ALA A 48 -0.44 -15.29 -4.96
N THR A 49 -1.11 -15.99 -5.87
CA THR A 49 -0.50 -16.46 -7.12
C THR A 49 -0.64 -15.40 -8.19
N ILE A 50 0.47 -14.70 -8.48
CA ILE A 50 0.59 -13.83 -9.65
C ILE A 50 1.02 -14.71 -10.82
N VAL A 51 0.10 -14.98 -11.74
CA VAL A 51 0.31 -15.88 -12.89
C VAL A 51 1.42 -15.34 -13.79
N GLY A 52 1.43 -14.02 -14.00
CA GLY A 52 2.45 -13.33 -14.79
C GLY A 52 2.07 -11.89 -15.08
N VAL A 53 2.95 -11.18 -15.79
CA VAL A 53 2.66 -9.86 -16.35
C VAL A 53 2.80 -9.93 -17.86
N TYR A 54 1.77 -9.48 -18.55
CA TYR A 54 1.60 -9.66 -19.98
C TYR A 54 1.31 -8.33 -20.66
N GLN A 55 1.49 -8.31 -21.99
CA GLN A 55 0.99 -7.18 -22.78
C GLN A 55 -0.54 -7.15 -22.68
N TYR A 56 -1.09 -5.96 -22.50
CA TYR A 56 -2.51 -5.73 -22.30
C TYR A 56 -3.12 -5.03 -23.52
N ASP A 57 -4.22 -5.58 -24.00
CA ASP A 57 -5.07 -4.96 -25.02
C ASP A 57 -6.25 -4.26 -24.32
N PRO A 58 -6.29 -2.91 -24.29
CA PRO A 58 -7.37 -2.17 -23.64
C PRO A 58 -8.71 -2.27 -24.36
N ASP A 59 -8.72 -2.53 -25.67
CA ASP A 59 -9.95 -2.56 -26.47
C ASP A 59 -10.73 -3.84 -26.20
N HIS A 60 -10.03 -4.97 -26.12
CA HIS A 60 -10.62 -6.28 -25.83
C HIS A 60 -10.56 -6.67 -24.34
N LYS A 61 -9.84 -5.90 -23.52
CA LYS A 61 -9.56 -6.19 -22.09
C LYS A 61 -8.92 -7.56 -21.89
N THR A 62 -8.01 -7.94 -22.78
CA THR A 62 -7.33 -9.25 -22.74
C THR A 62 -5.83 -9.07 -22.60
N THR A 63 -5.15 -10.16 -22.25
CA THR A 63 -3.68 -10.22 -22.19
C THR A 63 -3.14 -11.11 -23.29
N ALA A 64 -1.94 -10.80 -23.78
CA ALA A 64 -1.30 -11.53 -24.87
C ALA A 64 0.20 -11.74 -24.64
N GLY A 65 0.73 -12.80 -25.26
CA GLY A 65 2.14 -13.14 -25.24
C GLY A 65 2.61 -13.85 -23.97
N PRO A 66 3.93 -14.03 -23.81
CA PRO A 66 4.52 -14.66 -22.63
C PRO A 66 4.59 -13.71 -21.42
N ASP A 67 4.81 -14.27 -20.22
CA ASP A 67 5.15 -13.48 -19.03
C ASP A 67 6.45 -12.70 -19.28
N ARG A 68 6.46 -11.43 -18.88
CA ARG A 68 7.57 -10.51 -19.05
C ARG A 68 7.84 -9.70 -17.79
N ASN A 69 9.10 -9.33 -17.62
CA ASN A 69 9.57 -8.45 -16.56
C ASN A 69 10.03 -7.07 -17.09
N SER A 70 10.01 -6.87 -18.41
CA SER A 70 10.22 -5.55 -19.02
C SER A 70 9.25 -5.29 -20.17
N PHE A 71 8.91 -4.02 -20.34
CA PHE A 71 8.04 -3.54 -21.41
C PHE A 71 8.57 -2.22 -21.98
N PRO A 72 8.46 -2.01 -23.31
CA PRO A 72 8.59 -0.69 -23.90
C PRO A 72 7.51 0.24 -23.33
N ARG A 73 7.83 1.54 -23.18
CA ARG A 73 6.85 2.56 -22.73
C ARG A 73 5.58 2.65 -23.59
N THR A 74 5.66 2.23 -24.85
CA THR A 74 4.55 2.21 -25.81
C THR A 74 3.56 1.08 -25.54
N PHE A 75 3.96 0.05 -24.79
CA PHE A 75 3.10 -1.08 -24.50
C PHE A 75 2.32 -0.84 -23.20
N GLN A 76 1.03 -1.14 -23.26
CA GLN A 76 0.23 -1.34 -22.05
C GLN A 76 0.45 -2.76 -21.56
N PHE A 77 0.44 -2.95 -20.24
CA PHE A 77 0.66 -4.24 -19.62
C PHE A 77 -0.24 -4.40 -18.39
N ALA A 78 -0.50 -5.65 -18.04
CA ALA A 78 -1.35 -6.03 -16.93
C ALA A 78 -0.78 -7.22 -16.18
N ALA A 79 -0.94 -7.22 -14.86
CA ALA A 79 -0.72 -8.42 -14.05
C ALA A 79 -1.96 -9.31 -14.12
N VAL A 80 -1.75 -10.61 -14.17
CA VAL A 80 -2.83 -11.61 -14.04
C VAL A 80 -2.68 -12.30 -12.69
N VAL A 81 -3.76 -12.30 -11.91
CA VAL A 81 -3.81 -12.89 -10.58
C VAL A 81 -4.80 -14.04 -10.54
N ASP A 82 -4.39 -15.14 -9.91
CA ASP A 82 -5.28 -16.25 -9.60
C ASP A 82 -5.79 -16.13 -8.16
N TRP A 83 -7.01 -15.61 -8.04
CA TRP A 83 -7.73 -15.46 -6.78
C TRP A 83 -8.14 -16.79 -6.16
N SER A 84 -8.30 -17.86 -6.95
CA SER A 84 -8.80 -19.15 -6.46
C SER A 84 -7.83 -19.84 -5.50
N SER A 85 -6.55 -19.46 -5.55
CA SER A 85 -5.50 -19.92 -4.63
C SER A 85 -5.66 -19.38 -3.20
N LEU A 86 -6.50 -18.36 -2.98
CA LEU A 86 -6.66 -17.70 -1.69
C LEU A 86 -7.89 -18.21 -0.91
N PRO A 87 -7.87 -18.18 0.44
CA PRO A 87 -9.04 -18.49 1.25
C PRO A 87 -10.21 -17.54 0.96
N LYS A 88 -11.42 -18.08 0.84
CA LYS A 88 -12.60 -17.30 0.41
C LYS A 88 -13.00 -16.16 1.35
N ASN A 89 -12.60 -16.23 2.61
CA ASN A 89 -12.94 -15.26 3.65
C ASN A 89 -11.90 -14.14 3.80
N VAL A 90 -10.77 -14.17 3.08
CA VAL A 90 -9.81 -13.07 3.14
C VAL A 90 -10.25 -11.93 2.24
N VAL A 91 -10.05 -10.69 2.68
CA VAL A 91 -10.20 -9.51 1.84
C VAL A 91 -8.82 -9.17 1.30
N VAL A 92 -8.72 -8.98 -0.01
CA VAL A 92 -7.48 -8.64 -0.69
C VAL A 92 -7.68 -7.48 -1.65
N ASP A 93 -6.60 -6.76 -1.91
CA ASP A 93 -6.49 -5.72 -2.92
C ASP A 93 -5.24 -5.98 -3.75
N ALA A 94 -5.30 -5.69 -5.04
CA ALA A 94 -4.12 -5.72 -5.88
C ALA A 94 -3.95 -4.41 -6.61
N ARG A 95 -2.71 -3.93 -6.64
CA ARG A 95 -2.40 -2.58 -7.10
C ARG A 95 -1.02 -2.47 -7.72
N TRP A 96 -0.94 -1.56 -8.68
CA TRP A 96 0.29 -1.14 -9.34
C TRP A 96 0.76 0.20 -8.79
N TYR A 97 2.05 0.27 -8.54
CA TYR A 97 2.79 1.48 -8.24
C TYR A 97 3.75 1.79 -9.38
N ASP A 98 3.79 3.04 -9.84
CA ASP A 98 4.82 3.52 -10.77
C ASP A 98 6.14 3.79 -10.05
N GLY A 99 7.15 4.25 -10.81
CA GLY A 99 8.48 4.59 -10.27
C GLY A 99 8.48 5.76 -9.27
N PHE A 100 7.38 6.50 -9.15
CA PHE A 100 7.20 7.59 -8.19
C PHE A 100 6.32 7.19 -6.99
N GLY A 101 5.83 5.95 -6.96
CA GLY A 101 4.94 5.45 -5.92
C GLY A 101 3.47 5.84 -6.11
N ASN A 102 3.07 6.33 -7.28
CA ASN A 102 1.66 6.60 -7.57
C ASN A 102 0.92 5.31 -7.88
N VAL A 103 -0.32 5.19 -7.40
CA VAL A 103 -1.19 4.07 -7.79
C VAL A 103 -1.66 4.27 -9.23
N VAL A 104 -1.24 3.37 -10.12
CA VAL A 104 -1.52 3.42 -11.56
C VAL A 104 -2.40 2.25 -12.02
N GLY A 105 -2.99 1.49 -11.12
CA GLY A 105 -3.93 0.42 -11.45
C GLY A 105 -4.30 -0.33 -10.19
N SER A 106 -5.56 -0.73 -10.05
CA SER A 106 -6.00 -1.48 -8.88
C SER A 106 -7.28 -2.29 -9.13
N VAL A 107 -7.45 -3.35 -8.34
CA VAL A 107 -8.64 -4.19 -8.24
C VAL A 107 -8.82 -4.57 -6.78
N GLY A 108 -10.02 -4.31 -6.24
CA GLY A 108 -10.35 -4.51 -4.84
C GLY A 108 -10.53 -3.19 -4.08
N PRO A 109 -10.58 -3.25 -2.73
CA PRO A 109 -10.53 -4.46 -1.90
C PRO A 109 -11.77 -5.36 -2.05
N GLY A 110 -11.60 -6.68 -1.96
CA GLY A 110 -12.70 -7.66 -2.02
C GLY A 110 -12.28 -9.09 -1.69
N THR A 111 -13.24 -9.99 -1.53
CA THR A 111 -12.96 -11.43 -1.35
C THR A 111 -12.63 -12.11 -2.69
N PRO A 112 -11.94 -13.27 -2.70
CA PRO A 112 -11.66 -14.00 -3.94
C PRO A 112 -12.89 -14.23 -4.83
N ASP A 113 -14.05 -14.55 -4.24
CA ASP A 113 -15.29 -14.77 -4.98
C ASP A 113 -15.81 -13.46 -5.62
N GLN A 114 -15.64 -12.30 -4.96
CA GLN A 114 -15.99 -10.98 -5.53
C GLN A 114 -15.03 -10.54 -6.65
N LEU A 115 -13.77 -10.96 -6.55
CA LEU A 115 -12.71 -10.61 -7.51
C LEU A 115 -12.58 -11.61 -8.66
N ALA A 116 -13.30 -12.72 -8.64
CA ALA A 116 -13.19 -13.80 -9.64
C ALA A 116 -13.31 -13.33 -11.10
N GLY A 117 -14.10 -12.27 -11.37
CA GLY A 117 -14.24 -11.67 -12.70
C GLY A 117 -13.19 -10.59 -13.04
N GLN A 118 -12.28 -10.26 -12.11
CA GLN A 118 -11.30 -9.18 -12.21
C GLN A 118 -9.88 -9.73 -11.98
N THR A 119 -9.49 -10.73 -12.78
CA THR A 119 -8.16 -11.37 -12.69
C THR A 119 -7.07 -10.58 -13.40
N ILE A 120 -7.43 -9.70 -14.33
CA ILE A 120 -6.50 -8.87 -15.10
C ILE A 120 -6.47 -7.47 -14.49
N VAL A 121 -5.31 -7.07 -13.97
CA VAL A 121 -5.08 -5.76 -13.34
C VAL A 121 -4.15 -4.93 -14.23
N PRO A 122 -4.70 -4.06 -15.11
CA PRO A 122 -3.90 -3.26 -16.02
C PRO A 122 -3.25 -2.05 -15.35
N VAL A 123 -2.09 -1.66 -15.87
CA VAL A 123 -1.53 -0.33 -15.63
C VAL A 123 -2.26 0.68 -16.51
N LYS A 124 -2.74 1.76 -15.89
CA LYS A 124 -3.35 2.92 -16.52
C LYS A 124 -2.27 3.95 -16.80
N VAL A 125 -2.25 4.45 -18.03
CA VAL A 125 -1.39 5.58 -18.38
C VAL A 125 -1.87 6.83 -17.63
N PRO A 126 -0.97 7.59 -16.97
CA PRO A 126 -1.37 8.81 -16.27
C PRO A 126 -2.05 9.83 -17.20
N PRO A 127 -3.04 10.59 -16.70
CA PRO A 127 -3.70 11.63 -17.50
C PRO A 127 -2.69 12.62 -18.10
N GLY A 128 -2.86 12.94 -19.38
CA GLY A 128 -1.95 13.86 -20.10
C GLY A 128 -0.74 13.18 -20.74
N PHE A 129 -0.57 11.87 -20.57
CA PHE A 129 0.48 11.09 -21.25
C PHE A 129 -0.12 10.10 -22.24
N SER A 130 0.61 9.83 -23.32
CA SER A 130 0.25 8.79 -24.31
C SER A 130 0.89 7.43 -24.01
N HIS A 131 1.89 7.39 -23.13
CA HIS A 131 2.74 6.24 -22.88
C HIS A 131 3.07 6.12 -21.39
N ASN A 132 3.42 4.91 -20.95
CA ASN A 132 3.88 4.69 -19.59
C ASN A 132 5.18 5.47 -19.32
N LEU A 133 5.34 5.95 -18.09
CA LEU A 133 6.57 6.62 -17.66
C LEU A 133 7.68 5.56 -17.51
N PRO A 134 8.91 5.81 -17.97
CA PRO A 134 10.02 4.87 -17.75
C PRO A 134 10.32 4.70 -16.26
N GLY A 135 10.73 3.50 -15.85
CA GLY A 135 11.10 3.20 -14.47
C GLY A 135 10.61 1.85 -13.97
N HIS A 136 10.77 1.61 -12.68
CA HIS A 136 10.32 0.37 -12.04
C HIS A 136 8.87 0.50 -11.58
N TYR A 137 8.03 -0.41 -12.05
CA TYR A 137 6.66 -0.57 -11.61
C TYR A 137 6.60 -1.74 -10.65
N VAL A 138 5.86 -1.58 -9.56
CA VAL A 138 5.69 -2.62 -8.55
C VAL A 138 4.23 -3.00 -8.50
N PHE A 139 3.94 -4.26 -8.78
CA PHE A 139 2.64 -4.85 -8.51
C PHE A 139 2.66 -5.53 -7.16
N VAL A 140 1.65 -5.27 -6.33
CA VAL A 140 1.47 -5.94 -5.04
C VAL A 140 0.06 -6.49 -4.93
N VAL A 141 -0.05 -7.61 -4.23
CA VAL A 141 -1.32 -8.13 -3.70
C VAL A 141 -1.21 -8.05 -2.19
N GLU A 142 -2.17 -7.36 -1.58
CA GLU A 142 -2.21 -7.05 -0.17
C GLU A 142 -3.44 -7.70 0.46
N ARG A 143 -3.28 -8.24 1.67
CA ARG A 143 -4.40 -8.65 2.50
C ARG A 143 -4.86 -7.49 3.35
N TYR A 144 -6.17 -7.35 3.46
CA TYR A 144 -6.85 -6.32 4.24
C TYR A 144 -7.49 -6.94 5.47
N GLU A 145 -7.44 -6.19 6.57
CA GLU A 145 -8.15 -6.50 7.80
C GLU A 145 -8.54 -5.19 8.49
N GLY A 146 -9.77 -5.10 8.99
CA GLY A 146 -10.26 -3.86 9.60
C GLY A 146 -10.28 -2.64 8.67
N GLY A 147 -10.25 -2.83 7.34
CA GLY A 147 -10.23 -1.74 6.36
C GLY A 147 -8.85 -1.21 6.00
N ALA A 148 -7.77 -1.78 6.55
CA ALA A 148 -6.39 -1.39 6.26
C ALA A 148 -5.60 -2.56 5.65
N PRO A 149 -4.58 -2.27 4.81
CA PRO A 149 -3.63 -3.29 4.39
C PRO A 149 -2.80 -3.74 5.58
N VAL A 150 -2.74 -5.05 5.81
CA VAL A 150 -2.00 -5.64 6.94
C VAL A 150 -0.86 -6.53 6.51
N GLU A 151 -0.82 -6.98 5.26
CA GLU A 151 0.20 -7.91 4.79
C GLU A 151 0.34 -7.88 3.26
N VAL A 152 1.57 -7.82 2.74
CA VAL A 152 1.84 -8.04 1.32
C VAL A 152 2.00 -9.53 1.08
N ILE A 153 1.05 -10.13 0.36
CA ILE A 153 0.97 -11.57 0.10
C ILE A 153 1.43 -11.94 -1.32
N GLY A 154 1.69 -10.95 -2.18
CA GLY A 154 2.26 -11.15 -3.51
C GLY A 154 2.96 -9.89 -3.98
N ARG A 155 4.07 -10.05 -4.72
CA ARG A 155 4.81 -8.92 -5.29
C ARG A 155 5.48 -9.28 -6.60
N ARG A 156 5.43 -8.36 -7.56
CA ARG A 156 6.15 -8.45 -8.83
C ARG A 156 6.72 -7.09 -9.20
N VAL A 157 7.92 -7.06 -9.77
CA VAL A 157 8.57 -5.83 -10.25
C VAL A 157 8.74 -5.92 -11.76
N VAL A 158 8.43 -4.85 -12.46
CA VAL A 158 8.50 -4.72 -13.92
C VAL A 158 9.26 -3.46 -14.28
N LEU A 159 10.13 -3.55 -15.28
CA LEU A 159 10.86 -2.41 -15.82
C LEU A 159 10.14 -1.85 -17.06
N VAL A 160 9.79 -0.57 -17.03
CA VAL A 160 9.38 0.15 -18.23
C VAL A 160 10.61 0.84 -18.82
N GLU A 161 10.93 0.44 -20.05
CA GLU A 161 12.09 0.91 -20.80
C GLU A 161 11.88 2.36 -21.29
N ARG A 162 12.99 3.03 -21.61
CA ARG A 162 13.01 4.44 -22.04
C ARG A 162 12.54 4.62 -23.47
#